data_AF-A0AAE0GWZ3-F1
#
_entry.id   AF-A0AAE0GWZ3-F1
#
_cell.length_a   1.000
_cell.length_b   1.000
_cell.length_c   1.000
_cell.angle_alpha   90.00
_cell.angle_beta   90.00
_cell.angle_gamma   90.00
#
_symmetry.space_group_name_H-M   'P 1'
#
loop_
_entity.id
_entity.type
_entity.pdbx_description
1 polymer ?
#
loop_
_entity_poly.entity_id
_entity_poly.type
_entity_poly.pdbx_seq_one_letter_code
_entity_poly.pdbx_strand_id
1 'polypeptide(L)'
;MTKQSQEDRCDVLVLGVQGCGKSLLVRRVLNIAQNSSGSSSEKLDFDVVATIGVELQRMVHKRGKILMREVGGGMLPIWAQHMRDWRMLIYVIDASDPSMAPNPWSV
;
A
#
# COMPACT_ATOMS: atom_id res chain seq x y z
N MET A 1 -11.15 -23.04 -23.94
CA MET A 1 -11.88 -22.20 -22.96
C MET A 1 -10.90 -21.89 -21.84
N THR A 2 -10.22 -20.76 -21.94
CA THR A 2 -9.17 -20.31 -21.04
C THR A 2 -9.76 -19.95 -19.68
N LYS A 3 -9.30 -20.63 -18.63
CA LYS A 3 -9.53 -20.21 -17.25
C LYS A 3 -8.82 -18.87 -17.06
N GLN A 4 -9.55 -17.78 -17.21
CA GLN A 4 -9.14 -16.49 -16.66
C GLN A 4 -9.09 -16.68 -15.15
N SER A 5 -7.86 -16.80 -14.62
CA SER A 5 -7.60 -16.64 -13.20
C SER A 5 -8.30 -15.37 -12.75
N GLN A 6 -9.19 -15.47 -11.76
CA GLN A 6 -9.71 -14.28 -11.08
C GLN A 6 -8.50 -13.56 -10.50
N GLU A 7 -7.97 -12.57 -11.22
CA GLU A 7 -7.11 -11.56 -10.62
C GLU A 7 -7.97 -10.85 -9.58
N ASP A 8 -7.64 -11.07 -8.30
CA ASP A 8 -8.22 -10.37 -7.17
C ASP A 8 -8.18 -8.86 -7.51
N ARG A 9 -9.34 -8.31 -7.89
CA ARG A 9 -9.50 -6.92 -8.32
C ARG A 9 -9.00 -6.04 -7.18
N CYS A 10 -7.95 -5.28 -7.41
CA CYS A 10 -7.37 -4.42 -6.38
C CYS A 10 -8.30 -3.21 -6.19
N ASP A 11 -8.56 -2.80 -4.96
CA ASP A 11 -9.32 -1.57 -4.71
C ASP A 11 -8.37 -0.39 -4.57
N VAL A 12 -7.26 -0.59 -3.85
CA VAL A 12 -6.29 0.46 -3.51
C VAL A 12 -4.88 0.00 -3.82
N LEU A 13 -4.19 0.71 -4.70
CA LEU A 13 -2.76 0.54 -4.96
C LEU A 13 -1.97 1.52 -4.07
N VAL A 14 -0.95 1.02 -3.36
CA VAL A 14 -0.07 1.82 -2.49
C VAL A 14 1.35 1.78 -3.04
N LEU A 15 1.87 2.95 -3.40
CA LEU A 15 3.20 3.16 -3.98
C LEU A 15 4.00 4.18 -3.18
N GLY A 16 5.28 4.28 -3.50
CA GLY A 16 6.23 5.17 -2.84
C GLY A 16 7.61 4.53 -2.79
N VAL A 17 8.64 5.37 -2.81
CA VAL A 17 10.05 4.92 -2.83
C VAL A 17 10.42 4.11 -1.58
N GLN A 18 11.59 3.46 -1.58
CA GLN A 18 12.00 2.67 -0.42
C GLN A 18 12.17 3.58 0.81
N GLY A 19 11.78 3.10 1.99
CA GLY A 19 11.92 3.85 3.24
C GLY A 19 10.82 4.88 3.56
N CYS A 20 9.95 5.28 2.61
CA CYS A 20 8.95 6.34 2.85
C CYS A 20 7.78 5.99 3.82
N GLY A 21 7.78 4.80 4.44
CA GLY A 21 6.77 4.44 5.45
C GLY A 21 5.46 3.83 4.95
N LYS A 22 5.38 3.37 3.69
CA LYS A 22 4.18 2.69 3.13
C LYS A 22 3.63 1.58 4.02
N SER A 23 4.45 0.61 4.40
CA SER A 23 3.97 -0.56 5.15
C SER A 23 3.52 -0.16 6.57
N LEU A 24 4.15 0.86 7.17
CA LEU A 24 3.68 1.45 8.43
C LEU A 24 2.30 2.11 8.27
N LEU A 25 2.09 2.84 7.16
CA LEU A 25 0.80 3.46 6.84
C LEU A 25 -0.29 2.39 6.68
N VAL A 26 -0.05 1.35 5.86
CA VAL A 26 -1.04 0.28 5.63
C VAL A 26 -1.38 -0.45 6.93
N ARG A 27 -0.37 -0.85 7.73
CA ARG A 27 -0.58 -1.50 9.04
C ARG A 27 -1.40 -0.62 9.99
N ARG A 28 -1.13 0.69 10.05
CA ARG A 28 -1.90 1.63 10.89
C ARG A 28 -3.35 1.78 10.42
N VAL A 29 -3.58 1.88 9.11
CA VAL A 29 -4.93 1.96 8.55
C VAL A 29 -5.72 0.69 8.87
N LEU A 30 -5.11 -0.48 8.70
CA LEU A 30 -5.74 -1.75 9.08
C LEU A 30 -6.11 -1.79 10.57
N ASN A 31 -5.18 -1.40 11.45
CA ASN A 31 -5.42 -1.41 12.88
C ASN A 31 -6.58 -0.48 13.27
N ILE A 32 -6.63 0.74 12.71
CA ILE A 32 -7.74 1.68 12.93
C ILE A 32 -9.07 1.08 12.44
N ALA A 33 -9.07 0.46 11.26
CA ALA A 33 -10.27 -0.13 10.69
C ALA A 33 -10.80 -1.31 11.51
N GLN A 34 -9.92 -2.12 12.09
CA GLN A 34 -10.26 -3.27 12.94
C GLN A 34 -10.70 -2.86 14.35
N ASN A 35 -10.02 -1.88 14.97
CA ASN A 35 -10.38 -1.39 16.31
C ASN A 35 -11.69 -0.60 16.32
N SER A 36 -12.10 -0.03 15.18
CA SER A 36 -13.42 0.60 15.01
C SER A 36 -14.60 -0.38 15.22
N SER A 37 -14.31 -1.68 15.26
CA SER A 37 -15.28 -2.78 15.47
C SER A 37 -15.29 -3.35 16.89
N GLY A 38 -14.51 -2.79 17.83
CA GLY A 38 -14.57 -3.17 19.24
C GLY A 38 -13.70 -4.36 19.68
N SER A 39 -12.77 -4.85 18.84
CA SER A 39 -11.76 -5.83 19.28
C SER A 39 -10.50 -5.14 19.78
N SER A 40 -10.00 -5.63 20.91
CA SER A 40 -8.81 -5.23 21.66
C SER A 40 -7.60 -4.76 20.83
N SER A 41 -7.04 -3.63 21.24
CA SER A 41 -5.77 -3.05 20.79
C SER A 41 -4.62 -4.07 20.85
N GLU A 42 -4.32 -4.76 19.75
CA GLU A 42 -3.05 -5.44 19.58
C GLU A 42 -1.94 -4.39 19.41
N LYS A 43 -0.86 -4.53 20.19
CA LYS A 43 0.34 -3.70 20.09
C LYS A 43 0.80 -3.70 18.63
N LEU A 44 0.92 -2.51 18.04
CA LEU A 44 1.51 -2.38 16.71
C LEU A 44 2.95 -2.89 16.76
N ASP A 45 3.23 -4.00 16.09
CA ASP A 45 4.61 -4.39 15.79
C ASP A 45 5.19 -3.39 14.80
N PHE A 46 6.01 -2.49 15.34
CA PHE A 46 6.76 -1.46 14.61
C PHE A 46 7.95 -2.03 13.84
N ASP A 47 8.21 -3.34 13.96
CA ASP A 47 9.25 -4.00 13.20
C ASP A 47 8.77 -4.19 11.75
N VAL A 48 9.09 -3.22 10.91
CA VAL A 48 8.78 -3.19 9.49
C VAL A 48 10.07 -3.49 8.74
N VAL A 49 10.28 -4.76 8.39
CA VAL A 49 11.34 -5.15 7.45
C VAL A 49 10.96 -4.65 6.06
N ALA A 50 11.93 -4.13 5.31
CA ALA A 50 11.70 -3.68 3.94
C ALA A 50 11.10 -4.80 3.09
N THR A 51 9.92 -4.57 2.53
CA THR A 51 9.24 -5.56 1.70
C THR A 51 9.95 -5.69 0.36
N ILE A 52 10.53 -6.87 0.09
CA ILE A 52 10.90 -7.28 -1.26
C ILE A 52 9.63 -7.83 -1.91
N GLY A 53 9.03 -7.10 -2.85
CA GLY A 53 7.89 -7.61 -3.61
C GLY A 53 6.60 -6.79 -3.45
N VAL A 54 5.50 -7.50 -3.68
CA VAL A 54 4.12 -7.00 -3.57
C VAL A 54 3.47 -7.61 -2.35
N GLU A 55 2.88 -6.77 -1.50
CA GLU A 55 2.14 -7.20 -0.32
C GLU A 55 0.65 -6.93 -0.53
N LEU A 56 -0.20 -7.92 -0.23
CA LEU A 56 -1.65 -7.82 -0.38
C LEU A 56 -2.32 -7.87 0.98
N GLN A 57 -3.06 -6.82 1.32
CA GLN A 57 -3.75 -6.72 2.59
C GLN A 57 -5.25 -6.51 2.41
N ARG A 58 -6.03 -7.37 3.07
CA ARG A 58 -7.49 -7.30 3.05
C ARG A 58 -8.01 -6.62 4.31
N MET A 59 -8.83 -5.61 4.11
CA MET A 59 -9.51 -4.89 5.17
C MET A 59 -11.02 -5.10 5.03
N VAL A 60 -11.70 -5.34 6.14
CA VAL A 60 -13.17 -5.34 6.19
C VAL A 60 -13.61 -4.01 6.77
N HIS A 61 -14.36 -3.22 5.99
CA HIS A 61 -14.96 -1.98 6.43
C HIS A 61 -16.49 -2.12 6.43
N LYS A 62 -17.20 -1.20 7.10
CA LYS A 62 -18.68 -1.20 7.17
C LYS A 62 -19.35 -1.21 5.80
N ARG A 63 -18.68 -0.66 4.77
CA ARG A 63 -19.17 -0.58 3.39
C ARG A 63 -18.74 -1.75 2.50
N GLY A 64 -17.98 -2.71 3.02
CA GLY A 64 -17.51 -3.87 2.26
C GLY A 64 -16.03 -4.22 2.49
N LYS A 65 -15.54 -5.20 1.75
CA LYS A 65 -14.14 -5.61 1.74
C LYS A 65 -13.35 -4.70 0.83
N ILE A 66 -12.16 -4.30 1.27
CA ILE A 66 -11.21 -3.49 0.51
C ILE A 66 -9.91 -4.29 0.41
N LEU A 67 -9.40 -4.46 -0.81
CA LEU A 67 -8.10 -5.06 -1.08
C LEU A 67 -7.05 -3.97 -1.36
N MET A 68 -6.06 -3.87 -0.49
CA MET A 68 -4.90 -3.00 -0.67
C MET A 68 -3.72 -3.80 -1.22
N ARG A 69 -3.05 -3.24 -2.24
CA ARG A 69 -1.83 -3.78 -2.84
C ARG A 69 -0.71 -2.79 -2.62
N GLU A 70 0.25 -3.13 -1.77
CA GLU A 70 1.49 -2.39 -1.60
C GLU A 70 2.56 -2.93 -2.55
N VAL A 71 3.23 -2.05 -3.29
CA VAL A 71 4.40 -2.42 -4.10
C VAL A 71 5.64 -1.76 -3.51
N GLY A 72 6.68 -2.58 -3.27
CA GLY A 72 7.94 -2.12 -2.71
C GLY A 72 8.64 -1.07 -3.58
N GLY A 73 9.35 -0.14 -2.93
CA GLY A 73 10.13 0.91 -3.59
C GLY A 73 11.26 0.37 -4.48
N GLY A 74 11.87 -0.75 -4.08
CA GLY A 74 12.89 -1.43 -4.88
C GLY A 74 12.36 -2.04 -6.19
N MET A 75 11.04 -2.08 -6.40
CA MET A 75 10.41 -2.57 -7.65
C MET A 75 10.09 -1.45 -8.65
N LEU A 76 10.65 -0.24 -8.47
CA LEU A 76 10.36 0.91 -9.33
C LEU A 76 10.39 0.61 -10.84
N PRO A 77 11.35 -0.18 -11.40
CA PRO A 77 11.37 -0.52 -12.83
C PRO A 77 10.13 -1.26 -13.34
N ILE A 78 9.37 -1.92 -12.46
CA ILE A 78 8.19 -2.73 -12.82
C ILE A 78 6.88 -2.18 -12.24
N TRP A 79 6.89 -1.00 -11.62
CA TRP A 79 5.67 -0.36 -11.11
C TRP A 79 4.58 -0.21 -12.18
N ALA A 80 4.96 0.08 -13.43
CA ALA A 80 4.02 0.20 -14.54
C ALA A 80 3.17 -1.06 -14.76
N GLN A 81 3.69 -2.24 -14.40
CA GLN A 81 2.95 -3.51 -14.51
C GLN A 81 1.85 -3.62 -13.44
N HIS A 82 2.01 -2.92 -12.30
CA HIS A 82 1.03 -2.91 -11.20
C HIS A 82 0.02 -1.76 -11.31
N MET A 83 0.19 -0.85 -12.28
CA MET A 83 -0.68 0.33 -12.49
C MET A 83 -2.03 0.00 -13.17
N ARG A 84 -2.43 -1.27 -13.21
CA ARG A 84 -3.72 -1.70 -13.77
C ARG A 84 -4.64 -2.22 -12.68
N ASP A 85 -5.95 -2.12 -12.93
CA ASP A 85 -7.00 -2.76 -12.14
C ASP A 85 -7.07 -2.37 -10.67
N TRP A 86 -7.03 -1.05 -10.38
CA TRP A 86 -7.28 -0.45 -9.07
C TRP A 86 -8.27 0.73 -9.16
N ARG A 87 -8.92 1.08 -8.03
CA ARG A 87 -9.89 2.20 -7.96
C ARG A 87 -9.29 3.47 -7.35
N MET A 88 -8.27 3.32 -6.51
CA MET A 88 -7.59 4.40 -5.84
C MET A 88 -6.08 4.14 -5.81
N LEU A 89 -5.29 5.20 -5.98
CA LEU A 89 -3.85 5.19 -5.80
C LEU A 89 -3.48 6.03 -4.58
N ILE A 90 -2.69 5.47 -3.68
CA ILE A 90 -2.04 6.16 -2.57
C ILE A 90 -0.54 6.19 -2.88
N TYR A 91 0.00 7.39 -3.11
CA TYR A 91 1.43 7.58 -3.28
C TYR A 91 2.02 8.20 -2.01
N VAL A 92 2.90 7.47 -1.34
CA VAL A 92 3.49 7.87 -0.05
C VAL A 92 4.82 8.57 -0.28
N ILE A 93 4.94 9.77 0.28
CA ILE A 93 6.14 10.61 0.27
C ILE A 93 6.53 10.87 1.72
N ASP A 94 7.81 10.69 2.04
CA ASP A 94 8.34 11.15 3.32
C ASP A 94 8.59 12.66 3.24
N ALA A 95 7.74 13.44 3.92
CA ALA A 95 7.87 14.90 3.94
C ALA A 95 9.12 15.40 4.69
N SER A 96 9.79 14.54 5.47
CA SER A 96 11.05 14.86 6.13
C SER A 96 12.27 14.68 5.20
N ASP A 97 12.11 13.98 4.07
CA ASP A 97 13.15 13.81 3.06
C ASP A 97 12.92 14.74 1.85
N PRO A 98 13.60 15.89 1.79
CA PRO A 98 13.44 16.83 0.69
C PRO A 98 13.92 16.28 -0.67
N SER A 99 14.71 15.19 -0.70
CA SER A 99 15.14 14.57 -1.96
C SER A 99 14.00 13.83 -2.68
N MET A 100 12.92 13.49 -1.96
CA MET A 100 11.75 12.82 -2.52
C MET A 100 10.76 13.79 -3.16
N ALA A 101 10.87 15.10 -2.89
CA ALA A 101 10.08 16.11 -3.58
C ALA A 101 10.58 16.23 -5.02
N PRO A 102 9.71 16.15 -6.04
CA PRO A 102 10.13 16.39 -7.41
C PRO A 102 10.77 17.77 -7.51
N ASN A 103 12.01 17.84 -8.00
CA ASN A 103 12.68 19.11 -8.23
C ASN A 103 11.83 19.94 -9.21
N PRO A 104 11.25 21.08 -8.78
CA PRO A 104 10.38 21.86 -9.66
C PRO A 104 11.14 22.51 -10.83
N TRP A 105 12.48 22.42 -10.86
CA TRP A 105 13.35 23.08 -11.83
C TRP A 105 14.02 22.12 -12.83
N SER A 106 13.71 20.83 -12.83
CA SER A 106 14.37 19.84 -13.71
C SER A 106 13.69 19.66 -15.07
N VAL A 107 13.16 20.73 -15.67
CA VAL A 107 12.70 20.77 -17.08
C VAL A 107 13.77 21.34 -18.00
#